data_AF-K3XLX6-F1
#
_entry.id   AF-K3XLX6-F1
#
_cell.length_a   1.000
_cell.length_b   1.000
_cell.length_c   1.000
_cell.angle_alpha   90.00
_cell.angle_beta   90.00
_cell.angle_gamma   90.00
#
_symmetry.space_group_name_H-M   'P 1'
#
loop_
_entity.id
_entity.type
_entity.pdbx_description
1 polymer ?
#
loop_
_entity_poly.entity_id
_entity_poly.type
_entity_poly.pdbx_seq_one_letter_code
_entity_poly.pdbx_strand_id
1 'polypeptide(L)'
;MATPHVAGVIALLRALYPDWSPAALKSAIMTTASINDGRGMPILAQGLPRKIADPFDYGGGHINPNRAADPGLIYDIDPNDYTKFFGCIIKTSTVCNATVLPGYLLNLPSISVPDLRYPVTISRTVTNVGEVDVVYHASIESPAGVKMDVERHVLMFNAANKVITFQVKLSPLWRLQGDCTFGSLTWHNGEKTVRVPIAIRMTIHDLYADVA
;
A
#
# COMPACT_ATOMS: atom_id res chain seq x y z
N MET A 1 -16.24 8.51 -15.72
CA MET A 1 -17.28 7.53 -15.30
C MET A 1 -16.88 6.66 -14.10
N ALA A 2 -15.60 6.33 -13.86
CA ALA A 2 -15.20 5.53 -12.69
C ALA A 2 -15.33 6.29 -11.36
N THR A 3 -14.87 7.54 -11.28
CA THR A 3 -14.92 8.37 -10.07
C THR A 3 -16.27 8.43 -9.35
N PRO A 4 -17.43 8.66 -10.03
CA PRO A 4 -18.72 8.67 -9.34
C PRO A 4 -19.12 7.30 -8.75
N HIS A 5 -18.66 6.18 -9.33
CA HIS A 5 -18.88 4.86 -8.72
C HIS A 5 -18.09 4.73 -7.41
N VAL A 6 -16.82 5.15 -7.41
CA VAL A 6 -16.00 5.18 -6.17
C VAL A 6 -16.65 6.07 -5.11
N ALA A 7 -17.12 7.26 -5.50
CA ALA A 7 -17.79 8.18 -4.59
C ALA A 7 -19.06 7.58 -3.99
N GLY A 8 -19.88 6.89 -4.79
CA GLY A 8 -21.07 6.19 -4.30
C GLY A 8 -20.74 5.09 -3.29
N VAL A 9 -19.71 4.27 -3.56
CA VAL A 9 -19.25 3.24 -2.62
C VAL A 9 -18.73 3.86 -1.32
N ILE A 10 -17.94 4.93 -1.41
CA ILE A 10 -17.43 5.65 -0.23
C ILE A 10 -18.59 6.24 0.59
N ALA A 11 -19.63 6.77 -0.05
CA ALA A 11 -20.80 7.28 0.66
C ALA A 11 -21.52 6.18 1.45
N LEU A 12 -21.66 4.97 0.88
CA LEU A 12 -22.22 3.81 1.57
C LEU A 12 -21.34 3.36 2.75
N LEU A 13 -20.02 3.29 2.55
CA LEU A 13 -19.08 2.94 3.62
C LEU A 13 -19.10 3.99 4.75
N ARG A 14 -19.23 5.28 4.42
CA ARG A 14 -19.38 6.35 5.41
C ARG A 14 -20.69 6.25 6.20
N ALA A 15 -21.76 5.75 5.59
CA ALA A 15 -23.01 5.48 6.28
C ALA A 15 -22.89 4.28 7.24
N LEU A 16 -22.15 3.23 6.85
CA LEU A 16 -21.86 2.06 7.69
C LEU A 16 -20.89 2.38 8.82
N TYR A 17 -19.91 3.25 8.57
CA TYR A 17 -18.86 3.64 9.50
C TYR A 17 -18.75 5.17 9.63
N PRO A 18 -19.67 5.80 10.40
CA PRO A 18 -19.72 7.26 10.53
C PRO A 18 -18.45 7.89 11.13
N ASP A 19 -17.69 7.13 11.91
CA ASP A 19 -16.50 7.61 12.62
C ASP A 19 -15.19 7.36 11.86
N TRP A 20 -15.21 6.58 10.77
CA TRP A 20 -14.00 6.28 10.01
C TRP A 20 -13.44 7.50 9.32
N SER A 21 -12.12 7.68 9.41
CA SER A 21 -11.43 8.74 8.69
C SER A 21 -11.56 8.53 7.16
N PRO A 22 -11.35 9.59 6.34
CA PRO A 22 -11.23 9.43 4.90
C PRO A 22 -10.12 8.45 4.48
N ALA A 23 -9.04 8.35 5.26
CA ALA A 23 -7.96 7.41 5.01
C ALA A 23 -8.36 5.95 5.32
N ALA A 24 -9.12 5.71 6.39
CA ALA A 24 -9.70 4.41 6.71
C ALA A 24 -10.62 3.91 5.59
N LEU A 25 -11.51 4.78 5.09
CA LEU A 25 -12.40 4.47 3.97
C LEU A 25 -11.61 4.15 2.68
N LYS A 26 -10.59 4.97 2.37
CA LYS A 26 -9.68 4.72 1.24
C LYS A 26 -8.95 3.38 1.41
N SER A 27 -8.46 3.08 2.62
CA SER A 27 -7.80 1.82 2.91
C SER A 27 -8.72 0.64 2.63
N ALA A 28 -9.94 0.67 3.14
CA ALA A 28 -10.90 -0.41 2.96
C ALA A 28 -11.17 -0.74 1.49
N ILE A 29 -11.36 0.27 0.64
CA ILE A 29 -11.59 0.04 -0.80
C ILE A 29 -10.33 -0.44 -1.52
N MET A 30 -9.13 -0.01 -1.10
CA MET A 30 -7.88 -0.36 -1.76
C MET A 30 -7.41 -1.77 -1.40
N THR A 31 -7.47 -2.14 -0.12
CA THR A 31 -6.91 -3.42 0.36
C THR A 31 -7.77 -4.62 0.04
N THR A 32 -9.05 -4.40 -0.27
CA THR A 32 -10.03 -5.45 -0.58
C THR A 32 -10.35 -5.56 -2.07
N ALA A 33 -9.74 -4.70 -2.90
CA ALA A 33 -9.91 -4.70 -4.34
C ALA A 33 -9.40 -6.00 -4.99
N SER A 34 -10.02 -6.36 -6.12
CA SER A 34 -9.65 -7.53 -6.91
C SER A 34 -8.63 -7.16 -7.99
N ILE A 35 -7.58 -7.96 -8.12
CA ILE A 35 -6.64 -7.90 -9.25
C ILE A 35 -7.04 -8.83 -10.40
N ASN A 36 -8.12 -9.58 -10.21
CA ASN A 36 -8.66 -10.51 -11.20
C ASN A 36 -9.98 -10.00 -11.77
N ASP A 37 -10.24 -10.34 -13.03
CA ASP A 37 -11.47 -10.09 -13.75
C ASP A 37 -12.59 -11.06 -13.32
N GLY A 38 -13.77 -10.90 -13.91
CA GLY A 38 -14.94 -11.73 -13.62
C GLY A 38 -14.80 -13.22 -13.99
N ARG A 39 -13.71 -13.62 -14.66
CA ARG A 39 -13.37 -15.00 -14.99
C ARG A 39 -12.27 -15.55 -14.08
N GLY A 40 -11.80 -14.77 -13.12
CA GLY A 40 -10.69 -15.13 -12.24
C GLY A 40 -9.31 -14.97 -12.88
N MET A 41 -9.22 -14.35 -14.06
CA MET A 41 -7.96 -14.10 -14.74
C MET A 41 -7.37 -12.73 -14.35
N PRO A 42 -6.04 -12.52 -14.41
CA PRO A 42 -5.45 -11.21 -14.14
C PRO A 42 -6.05 -10.12 -15.04
N ILE A 43 -6.34 -8.95 -14.46
CA ILE A 43 -6.82 -7.79 -15.22
C ILE A 43 -5.78 -7.40 -16.28
N LEU A 44 -6.23 -7.06 -17.49
CA LEU A 44 -5.36 -6.64 -18.59
C LEU A 44 -5.47 -5.12 -18.82
N ALA A 45 -4.33 -4.47 -19.05
CA ALA A 45 -4.29 -3.08 -19.48
C ALA A 45 -4.58 -3.00 -20.99
N GLN A 46 -5.49 -2.09 -21.37
CA GLN A 46 -5.92 -1.91 -22.77
C GLN A 46 -4.93 -1.11 -23.63
N GLY A 47 -3.63 -1.22 -23.33
CA GLY A 47 -2.55 -0.60 -24.10
C GLY A 47 -2.21 -1.34 -25.39
N LEU A 48 -1.28 -0.78 -26.16
CA LEU A 48 -0.66 -1.38 -27.34
C LEU A 48 0.86 -1.46 -27.11
N PRO A 49 1.44 -2.66 -26.90
CA PRO A 49 0.78 -3.97 -26.80
C PRO A 49 -0.05 -4.11 -25.52
N ARG A 50 -1.03 -5.02 -25.54
CA ARG A 50 -1.75 -5.42 -24.32
C ARG A 50 -0.79 -6.10 -23.36
N LYS A 51 -0.92 -5.79 -22.07
CA LYS A 51 -0.14 -6.39 -20.98
C LYS A 51 -1.04 -6.75 -19.81
N ILE A 52 -0.53 -7.59 -18.90
CA ILE A 52 -1.14 -7.74 -17.57
C ILE A 52 -1.07 -6.37 -16.90
N ALA A 53 -2.21 -5.92 -16.37
CA ALA A 53 -2.29 -4.66 -15.68
C ALA A 53 -1.46 -4.73 -14.40
N ASP A 54 -0.73 -3.66 -14.10
CA ASP A 54 0.09 -3.54 -12.91
C ASP A 54 -0.49 -2.45 -11.97
N PRO A 55 0.07 -2.27 -10.76
CA PRO A 55 -0.38 -1.24 -9.84
C PRO A 55 -0.40 0.19 -10.39
N PHE A 56 0.33 0.53 -11.46
CA PHE A 56 0.21 1.85 -12.08
C PHE A 56 -1.02 1.96 -13.00
N ASP A 57 -1.55 0.85 -13.49
CA ASP A 57 -2.79 0.84 -14.27
C ASP A 57 -4.04 0.89 -13.37
N TYR A 58 -4.08 0.10 -12.29
CA TYR A 58 -5.29 -0.07 -11.45
C TYR A 58 -5.13 0.32 -9.97
N GLY A 59 -3.95 0.73 -9.51
CA GLY A 59 -3.69 0.99 -8.09
C GLY A 59 -3.86 -0.26 -7.20
N GLY A 60 -4.88 -0.24 -6.35
CA GLY A 60 -5.25 -1.39 -5.50
C GLY A 60 -5.97 -2.52 -6.26
N GLY A 61 -6.57 -2.21 -7.41
CA GLY A 61 -7.35 -3.15 -8.23
C GLY A 61 -8.78 -2.66 -8.49
N HIS A 62 -9.62 -3.57 -8.99
CA HIS A 62 -11.04 -3.33 -9.20
C HIS A 62 -11.81 -3.38 -7.88
N ILE A 63 -12.58 -2.34 -7.58
CA ILE A 63 -13.30 -2.19 -6.29
C ILE A 63 -14.25 -3.37 -6.06
N ASN A 64 -14.25 -3.87 -4.83
CA ASN A 64 -15.22 -4.85 -4.33
C ASN A 64 -15.98 -4.24 -3.13
N PRO A 65 -17.18 -3.66 -3.34
CA PRO A 65 -17.90 -2.95 -2.28
C PRO A 65 -18.24 -3.83 -1.08
N ASN A 66 -18.60 -5.09 -1.32
CA ASN A 66 -19.00 -6.01 -0.25
C ASN A 66 -17.81 -6.39 0.64
N ARG A 67 -16.63 -6.61 0.05
CA ARG A 67 -15.42 -6.85 0.85
C ARG A 67 -14.93 -5.58 1.54
N ALA A 68 -15.07 -4.41 0.91
CA ALA A 68 -14.70 -3.14 1.53
C ALA A 68 -15.60 -2.77 2.71
N ALA A 69 -16.83 -3.30 2.78
CA ALA A 69 -17.73 -3.14 3.91
C ALA A 69 -17.28 -3.93 5.15
N ASP A 70 -16.38 -4.90 5.01
CA ASP A 70 -15.74 -5.58 6.14
C ASP A 70 -14.28 -5.95 5.80
N PRO A 71 -13.37 -4.97 5.81
CA PRO A 71 -12.01 -5.14 5.30
C PRO A 71 -11.09 -5.90 6.28
N GLY A 72 -11.50 -6.10 7.54
CA GLY A 72 -10.67 -6.69 8.60
C GLY A 72 -9.61 -5.73 9.14
N LEU A 73 -8.65 -5.32 8.31
CA LEU A 73 -7.60 -4.36 8.69
C LEU A 73 -7.65 -3.09 7.82
N ILE A 74 -7.32 -1.96 8.43
CA ILE A 74 -7.15 -0.68 7.73
C ILE A 74 -5.80 -0.03 8.02
N TYR A 75 -5.30 0.72 7.05
CA TYR A 75 -4.16 1.63 7.15
C TYR A 75 -4.70 3.05 7.31
N ASP A 76 -4.85 3.47 8.57
CA ASP A 76 -5.29 4.82 8.90
C ASP A 76 -4.10 5.76 9.07
N ILE A 77 -4.28 7.05 8.81
CA ILE A 77 -3.23 8.06 8.94
C ILE A 77 -3.83 9.37 9.45
N ASP A 78 -3.14 10.00 10.39
CA ASP A 78 -3.53 11.30 10.92
C ASP A 78 -3.32 12.39 9.85
N PRO A 79 -4.29 13.30 9.63
CA PRO A 79 -4.13 14.42 8.69
C PRO A 79 -2.86 15.25 8.93
N ASN A 80 -2.40 15.35 10.18
CA ASN A 80 -1.18 16.05 10.57
C ASN A 80 0.09 15.38 10.03
N ASP A 81 0.06 14.09 9.69
CA ASP A 81 1.21 13.45 9.06
C ASP A 81 1.35 13.85 7.58
N TYR A 82 0.24 14.14 6.90
CA TYR A 82 0.29 14.79 5.58
C TYR A 82 0.82 16.21 5.68
N THR A 83 0.38 17.02 6.65
CA THR A 83 0.86 18.40 6.80
C THR A 83 2.35 18.45 7.11
N LYS A 84 2.86 17.55 7.96
CA LYS A 84 4.31 17.39 8.20
C LYS A 84 5.05 17.03 6.92
N PHE A 85 4.55 16.04 6.17
CA PHE A 85 5.15 15.60 4.91
C PHE A 85 5.22 16.73 3.88
N PHE A 86 4.09 17.40 3.61
CA PHE A 86 4.04 18.53 2.68
C PHE A 86 4.91 19.69 3.17
N GLY A 87 4.87 20.01 4.46
CA GLY A 87 5.69 21.06 5.07
C GLY A 87 7.19 20.83 4.90
N CYS A 88 7.64 19.57 4.91
CA CYS A 88 9.04 19.23 4.60
C CYS A 88 9.38 19.36 3.11
N ILE A 89 8.44 19.08 2.20
CA ILE A 89 8.66 19.26 0.76
C ILE A 89 8.82 20.75 0.43
N ILE A 90 7.89 21.58 0.91
CA ILE A 90 7.89 23.03 0.62
C ILE A 90 8.80 23.84 1.57
N LYS A 91 9.57 23.16 2.43
CA LYS A 91 10.52 23.74 3.40
C LYS A 91 9.91 24.78 4.35
N THR A 92 8.64 24.66 4.70
CA THR A 92 7.95 25.56 5.63
C THR A 92 7.94 25.06 7.08
N SER A 93 8.30 23.79 7.31
CA SER A 93 8.32 23.19 8.64
C SER A 93 9.72 23.15 9.24
N THR A 94 9.84 23.58 10.50
CA THR A 94 11.06 23.53 11.30
C THR A 94 11.36 22.15 11.89
N VAL A 95 10.40 21.22 11.81
CA VAL A 95 10.52 19.82 12.31
C VAL A 95 11.35 18.95 11.37
N CYS A 96 11.61 19.42 10.16
CA CYS A 96 12.33 18.67 9.14
C CYS A 96 13.83 18.71 9.46
N ASN A 97 14.32 17.71 10.19
CA ASN A 97 15.75 17.49 10.37
C ASN A 97 16.40 17.17 9.01
N ALA A 98 16.97 18.20 8.36
CA ALA A 98 17.88 18.21 7.20
C ALA A 98 17.53 17.39 5.93
N THR A 99 16.53 16.51 5.98
CA THR A 99 16.17 15.56 4.94
C THR A 99 14.65 15.57 4.76
N VAL A 100 14.23 15.71 3.50
CA VAL A 100 12.82 15.60 3.11
C VAL A 100 12.31 14.23 3.54
N LEU A 101 11.19 14.19 4.27
CA LEU A 101 10.58 12.94 4.70
C LEU A 101 10.10 12.18 3.45
N PRO A 102 10.61 10.98 3.14
CA PRO A 102 10.18 10.28 1.92
C PRO A 102 8.71 9.86 2.00
N GLY A 103 7.97 10.01 0.89
CA GLY A 103 6.53 9.76 0.87
C GLY A 103 6.14 8.31 1.18
N TYR A 104 7.06 7.36 0.94
CA TYR A 104 6.84 5.97 1.30
C TYR A 104 6.78 5.70 2.81
N LEU A 105 7.16 6.66 3.66
CA LEU A 105 7.01 6.57 5.11
C LEU A 105 5.59 6.89 5.60
N LEU A 106 4.74 7.51 4.78
CA LEU A 106 3.33 7.70 5.13
C LEU A 106 2.62 6.35 5.26
N ASN A 107 1.72 6.22 6.23
CA ASN A 107 0.95 5.00 6.47
C ASN A 107 -0.17 4.78 5.43
N LEU A 108 0.22 4.62 4.17
CA LEU A 108 -0.69 4.42 3.05
C LEU A 108 -0.89 2.93 2.75
N PRO A 109 -2.06 2.53 2.20
CA PRO A 109 -2.35 1.18 1.74
C PRO A 109 -1.64 0.85 0.40
N SER A 110 -0.42 1.33 0.21
CA SER A 110 0.48 1.08 -0.91
C SER A 110 1.92 1.45 -0.52
N ILE A 111 2.91 0.82 -1.14
CA ILE A 111 4.33 1.17 -0.97
C ILE A 111 4.92 1.50 -2.34
N SER A 112 5.56 2.66 -2.48
CA SER A 112 6.24 3.06 -3.72
C SER A 112 7.61 3.62 -3.42
N VAL A 113 8.67 2.95 -3.87
CA VAL A 113 10.06 3.43 -3.71
C VAL A 113 10.64 3.70 -5.10
N PRO A 114 10.73 4.97 -5.53
CA PRO A 114 11.12 5.32 -6.89
C PRO A 114 12.65 5.26 -7.15
N ASP A 115 13.46 5.13 -6.10
CA ASP A 115 14.91 5.29 -6.13
C ASP A 115 15.62 4.32 -5.16
N LEU A 116 15.31 3.02 -5.25
CA LEU A 116 15.89 2.01 -4.38
C LEU A 116 17.37 1.73 -4.73
N ARG A 117 18.28 2.49 -4.11
CA ARG A 117 19.74 2.33 -4.21
C ARG A 117 20.33 1.45 -3.12
N TYR A 118 19.80 1.61 -1.91
CA TYR A 118 20.24 0.95 -0.69
C TYR A 118 19.05 0.29 0.00
N PRO A 119 19.28 -0.67 0.90
CA PRO A 119 18.20 -1.22 1.70
C PRO A 119 17.42 -0.13 2.43
N VAL A 120 16.09 -0.16 2.30
CA VAL A 120 15.18 0.74 3.03
C VAL A 120 14.26 -0.09 3.91
N THR A 121 13.97 0.45 5.09
CA THR A 121 13.00 -0.12 6.03
C THR A 121 11.83 0.82 6.14
N ILE A 122 10.63 0.29 5.91
CA ILE A 122 9.39 1.04 5.85
C ILE A 122 8.47 0.56 6.95
N SER A 123 8.04 1.49 7.81
CA SER A 123 7.07 1.20 8.87
C SER A 123 5.65 1.33 8.34
N ARG A 124 4.78 0.42 8.76
CA ARG A 124 3.34 0.47 8.52
C ARG A 124 2.60 0.11 9.80
N THR A 125 1.50 0.81 10.03
CA THR A 125 0.61 0.57 11.17
C THR A 125 -0.75 0.16 10.64
N VAL A 126 -1.26 -0.96 11.15
CA VAL A 126 -2.59 -1.46 10.82
C VAL A 126 -3.47 -1.47 12.04
N THR A 127 -4.73 -1.10 11.84
CA THR A 127 -5.77 -1.16 12.86
C THR A 127 -6.75 -2.25 12.48
N ASN A 128 -7.02 -3.16 13.41
CA ASN A 128 -8.08 -4.16 13.27
C ASN A 128 -9.44 -3.50 13.54
N VAL A 129 -10.31 -3.60 12.54
CA VAL A 129 -11.70 -3.10 12.56
C VAL A 129 -12.72 -4.23 12.45
N GLY A 130 -12.26 -5.48 12.42
CA GLY A 130 -13.10 -6.66 12.45
C GLY A 130 -13.21 -7.27 13.83
N GLU A 131 -13.26 -8.60 13.86
CA GLU A 131 -13.40 -9.40 15.09
C GLU A 131 -12.18 -9.28 16.00
N VAL A 132 -12.43 -9.46 17.29
CA VAL A 132 -11.37 -9.58 18.32
C VAL A 132 -10.79 -10.99 18.31
N ASP A 133 -9.56 -11.11 18.83
CA ASP A 133 -8.83 -12.38 18.96
C ASP A 133 -8.56 -13.08 17.61
N VAL A 134 -8.19 -12.27 16.62
CA VAL A 134 -7.90 -12.69 15.24
C VAL A 134 -6.39 -12.64 14.95
N VAL A 135 -5.93 -13.61 14.15
CA VAL A 135 -4.54 -13.73 13.72
C VAL A 135 -4.44 -13.58 12.22
N TYR A 136 -3.55 -12.70 11.76
CA TYR A 136 -3.24 -12.52 10.34
C TYR A 136 -1.82 -13.00 10.03
N HIS A 137 -1.67 -13.70 8.91
CA HIS A 137 -0.40 -14.15 8.36
C HIS A 137 0.00 -13.29 7.16
N ALA A 138 1.29 -12.99 7.06
CA ALA A 138 1.87 -12.29 5.92
C ALA A 138 2.14 -13.25 4.76
N SER A 139 1.64 -12.90 3.59
CA SER A 139 2.06 -13.46 2.31
C SER A 139 2.79 -12.39 1.51
N ILE A 140 4.02 -12.71 1.08
CA ILE A 140 4.94 -11.77 0.44
C ILE A 140 5.15 -12.17 -1.01
N GLU A 141 4.86 -11.25 -1.91
CA GLU A 141 5.20 -11.34 -3.33
C GLU A 141 6.27 -10.28 -3.61
N SER A 142 7.53 -10.71 -3.69
CA SER A 142 8.65 -9.78 -3.84
C SER A 142 8.70 -9.20 -5.27
N PRO A 143 8.89 -7.88 -5.43
CA PRO A 143 9.17 -7.30 -6.74
C PRO A 143 10.42 -7.92 -7.38
N ALA A 144 10.40 -8.07 -8.70
CA ALA A 144 11.53 -8.64 -9.44
C ALA A 144 12.83 -7.89 -9.16
N GLY A 145 13.90 -8.61 -8.80
CA GLY A 145 15.21 -8.02 -8.47
C GLY A 145 15.29 -7.37 -7.08
N VAL A 146 14.25 -7.46 -6.25
CA VAL A 146 14.22 -6.90 -4.90
C VAL A 146 13.95 -8.01 -3.89
N LYS A 147 14.77 -8.10 -2.83
CA LYS A 147 14.46 -8.92 -1.67
C LYS A 147 13.54 -8.14 -0.75
N MET A 148 12.36 -8.70 -0.49
CA MET A 148 11.41 -8.16 0.46
C MET A 148 11.31 -9.07 1.68
N ASP A 149 11.35 -8.47 2.86
CA ASP A 149 11.23 -9.16 4.15
C ASP A 149 10.32 -8.38 5.09
N VAL A 150 9.60 -9.07 5.98
CA VAL A 150 8.67 -8.45 6.94
C VAL A 150 9.01 -8.95 8.33
N GLU A 151 9.41 -8.04 9.22
CA GLU A 151 9.91 -8.43 10.55
C GLU A 151 8.89 -9.20 11.40
N ARG A 152 7.59 -8.98 11.15
CA ARG A 152 6.49 -9.68 11.82
C ARG A 152 5.67 -10.43 10.78
N HIS A 153 5.90 -11.72 10.60
CA HIS A 153 5.07 -12.54 9.69
C HIS A 153 3.67 -12.84 10.23
N VAL A 154 3.42 -12.57 11.51
CA VAL A 154 2.13 -12.84 12.18
C VAL A 154 1.72 -11.62 12.99
N LEU A 155 0.47 -11.17 12.82
CA LEU A 155 -0.15 -10.10 13.61
C LEU A 155 -1.30 -10.69 14.43
N MET A 156 -1.19 -10.59 15.75
CA MET A 156 -2.20 -11.09 16.69
C MET A 156 -2.93 -9.92 17.32
N PHE A 157 -4.21 -9.77 17.00
CA PHE A 157 -5.06 -8.71 17.54
C PHE A 157 -5.95 -9.27 18.63
N ASN A 158 -6.13 -8.51 19.71
CA ASN A 158 -7.05 -8.83 20.79
C ASN A 158 -7.75 -7.55 21.28
N ALA A 159 -8.57 -7.66 22.33
CA ALA A 159 -9.33 -6.52 22.86
C ALA A 159 -8.44 -5.32 23.27
N ALA A 160 -7.21 -5.57 23.74
CA ALA A 160 -6.26 -4.55 24.15
C ALA A 160 -5.38 -4.04 22.99
N ASN A 161 -4.99 -4.93 22.09
CA ASN A 161 -4.07 -4.65 20.99
C ASN A 161 -4.82 -4.64 19.65
N LYS A 162 -5.50 -3.51 19.38
CA LYS A 162 -6.20 -3.29 18.10
C LYS A 162 -5.32 -2.67 17.03
N VAL A 163 -4.18 -2.07 17.41
CA VAL A 163 -3.27 -1.37 16.51
C VAL A 163 -1.90 -2.03 16.59
N ILE A 164 -1.36 -2.44 15.45
CA ILE A 164 -0.05 -3.09 15.39
C ILE A 164 0.79 -2.45 14.28
N THR A 165 2.01 -2.10 14.64
CA THR A 165 3.04 -1.65 13.71
C THR A 165 3.96 -2.80 13.32
N PHE A 166 4.32 -2.85 12.04
CA PHE A 166 5.28 -3.79 11.47
C PHE A 166 6.20 -3.05 10.50
N GLN A 167 7.33 -3.68 10.18
CA GLN A 167 8.31 -3.12 9.25
C GLN A 167 8.49 -4.03 8.05
N VAL A 168 8.62 -3.40 6.88
CA VAL A 168 8.94 -4.04 5.61
C VAL A 168 10.33 -3.59 5.20
N LYS A 169 11.24 -4.54 5.02
CA LYS A 169 12.60 -4.30 4.55
C LYS A 169 12.69 -4.63 3.07
N LEU A 170 13.14 -3.68 2.28
CA LEU A 170 13.34 -3.82 0.83
C LEU A 170 14.81 -3.65 0.54
N SER A 171 15.43 -4.64 -0.10
CA SER A 171 16.85 -4.62 -0.45
C SER A 171 17.02 -4.91 -1.94
N PRO A 172 17.71 -4.06 -2.71
CA PRO A 172 17.99 -4.37 -4.11
C PRO A 172 18.94 -5.57 -4.18
N LEU A 173 18.60 -6.58 -4.99
CA LEU A 173 19.47 -7.74 -5.22
C LEU A 173 20.52 -7.46 -6.30
N TRP A 174 20.23 -6.51 -7.18
CA TRP A 174 21.08 -6.13 -8.29
C TRP A 174 21.39 -4.64 -8.26
N ARG A 175 22.56 -4.25 -8.75
CA ARG A 175 22.89 -2.87 -9.05
C ARG A 175 22.63 -2.63 -10.52
N LEU A 176 21.41 -2.20 -10.85
CA LEU A 176 21.00 -1.88 -12.21
C LEU A 176 20.12 -0.64 -12.24
N GLN A 177 20.18 0.09 -13.35
CA GLN A 177 19.21 1.13 -13.66
C GLN A 177 18.00 0.45 -14.30
N GLY A 178 16.91 0.32 -13.54
CA GLY A 178 15.75 -0.47 -13.93
C GLY A 178 14.48 0.35 -14.16
N ASP A 179 13.53 -0.31 -14.80
CA ASP A 179 12.13 0.07 -14.80
C ASP A 179 11.47 -0.28 -13.46
N CYS A 180 10.24 0.19 -13.26
CA CYS A 180 9.45 -0.15 -12.09
C CYS A 180 9.08 -1.63 -12.11
N THR A 181 9.31 -2.29 -10.99
CA THR A 181 8.96 -3.68 -10.70
C THR A 181 7.89 -3.71 -9.62
N PHE A 182 7.07 -4.74 -9.63
CA PHE A 182 5.87 -4.80 -8.79
C PHE A 182 5.81 -6.07 -7.97
N GLY A 183 5.22 -5.94 -6.79
CA GLY A 183 4.95 -7.04 -5.86
C GLY A 183 3.80 -6.68 -4.94
N SER A 184 3.62 -7.45 -3.88
CA SER A 184 2.59 -7.18 -2.88
C SER A 184 2.89 -7.76 -1.50
N LEU A 185 2.29 -7.12 -0.48
CA LEU A 185 2.15 -7.67 0.86
C LEU A 185 0.67 -7.96 1.10
N THR A 186 0.34 -9.19 1.46
CA THR A 186 -1.04 -9.55 1.80
C THR A 186 -1.13 -10.10 3.21
N TRP A 187 -1.99 -9.51 4.03
CA TRP A 187 -2.40 -10.10 5.30
C TRP A 187 -3.63 -10.95 5.10
N HIS A 188 -3.62 -12.19 5.58
CA HIS A 188 -4.79 -13.06 5.50
C HIS A 188 -5.01 -13.84 6.80
N ASN A 189 -6.28 -14.09 7.12
CA ASN A 189 -6.70 -14.91 8.26
C ASN A 189 -7.55 -16.12 7.82
N GLY A 190 -7.57 -16.44 6.53
CA GLY A 190 -8.39 -17.50 5.93
C GLY A 190 -9.69 -17.00 5.30
N GLU A 191 -10.31 -15.97 5.89
CA GLU A 191 -11.56 -15.38 5.41
C GLU A 191 -11.36 -14.01 4.74
N LYS A 192 -10.58 -13.16 5.40
CA LYS A 192 -10.27 -11.79 4.98
C LYS A 192 -8.87 -11.74 4.38
N THR A 193 -8.72 -10.93 3.35
CA THR A 193 -7.43 -10.67 2.70
C THR A 193 -7.25 -9.17 2.54
N VAL A 194 -6.14 -8.65 3.04
CA VAL A 194 -5.79 -7.23 3.04
C VAL A 194 -4.51 -7.08 2.23
N ARG A 195 -4.65 -6.74 0.95
CA ARG A 195 -3.53 -6.67 -0.01
C ARG A 195 -3.03 -5.24 -0.17
N VAL A 196 -1.71 -5.06 -0.13
CA VAL A 196 -1.02 -3.80 -0.37
C VAL A 196 -0.11 -3.95 -1.59
N PRO A 197 -0.33 -3.21 -2.68
CA PRO A 197 0.56 -3.22 -3.84
C PRO A 197 1.87 -2.51 -3.52
N ILE A 198 2.95 -3.02 -4.09
CA ILE A 198 4.30 -2.49 -3.93
C ILE A 198 4.89 -2.22 -5.31
N ALA A 199 5.39 -1.00 -5.53
CA ALA A 199 6.07 -0.58 -6.76
C ALA A 199 7.47 -0.09 -6.42
N ILE A 200 8.49 -0.69 -7.02
CA ILE A 200 9.90 -0.40 -6.72
C ILE A 200 10.65 -0.15 -8.01
N ARG A 201 11.42 0.92 -8.05
CA ARG A 201 12.41 1.16 -9.09
C ARG A 201 13.80 1.13 -8.50
N MET A 202 14.62 0.21 -8.97
CA MET A 202 16.04 0.14 -8.64
C MET A 202 16.80 1.16 -9.47
N THR A 203 17.68 1.92 -8.83
CA THR A 203 18.49 2.95 -9.51
C THR A 203 19.95 2.86 -9.09
N ILE A 204 20.84 3.25 -9.99
CA ILE A 204 22.26 3.53 -9.71
C ILE A 204 22.47 5.05 -9.72
N HIS A 205 21.86 5.75 -10.68
CA HIS A 205 21.93 7.21 -10.86
C HIS A 205 20.54 7.85 -10.75
N ASP A 206 20.48 9.16 -10.45
CA ASP A 206 19.20 9.85 -10.18
C ASP A 206 18.43 10.07 -11.47
N LEU A 207 19.13 10.33 -12.57
CA LEU A 207 18.54 10.42 -13.90
C LEU A 207 18.98 9.23 -14.76
N TYR A 208 18.04 8.77 -15.60
CA TYR A 208 18.35 7.79 -16.65
C TYR A 208 19.38 8.35 -17.65
N ALA A 209 19.42 9.67 -17.81
CA ALA A 209 20.37 10.37 -18.67
C ALA A 209 21.81 10.36 -18.14
N ASP A 210 22.03 10.03 -16.87
CA ASP A 210 23.36 10.00 -16.25
C ASP A 210 24.06 8.65 -16.46
N VAL A 211 23.41 7.70 -17.14
CA VAL A 211 23.99 6.40 -17.54
C VAL A 211 24.71 6.59 -18.88
N ALA A 212 25.82 7.33 -18.86
CA ALA A 212 26.74 7.48 -19.99
C ALA A 212 27.94 6.53 -19.84
#